data_AF-A0A1C6RPD8-F1
#
_entry.id   AF-A0A1C6RPD8-F1
#
_cell.length_a   1.000
_cell.length_b   1.000
_cell.length_c   1.000
_cell.angle_alpha   90.00
_cell.angle_beta   90.00
_cell.angle_gamma   90.00
#
_symmetry.space_group_name_H-M   'P 1'
#
loop_
_entity.id
_entity.type
_entity.pdbx_description
1 polymer ?
#
loop_
_entity_poly.entity_id
_entity_poly.type
_entity_poly.pdbx_seq_one_letter_code
_entity_poly.pdbx_strand_id
1 'polypeptide(L)'
;MTATHEARYCRCGTRLARDNATGRCSPCSSYGRHQPHAAPDVPADFWDEVVLREALQSRHMGRVIRAWRTHPHHGRHPISQDRAASWVGMSQAQLSRIETGPPIVHLDRLVQWATALRIPEDRLWFAMPTAAGDLDGNGNEVNRRQLLGTTAATAVSGFLGGRPIRELSLADHEAVEWFAWHLWQHRKDELDPLQIPGSIASRLSRHPHVMQTTEGAYRFTDPALTDVLVAHRVFGDIAQGSGHLLATAQTSHATDLTISALAADDDGARRGLTAWMRRGATAVLRVNSAGILAKVGAPELGDAAICTLRADQDARHLYLTAVASRVLNLPWEQASHVVSEAVAQAVNQTPGASSGIIEVASRQLSNELANARDAAARWCSAVLLANCHNDSGARSALMSAVQQEACRENLRAYAAVLAGTTPLAIG
;
A
#
# COMPACT_ATOMS: atom_id res chain seq x y z
N MET A 1 -48.80 -24.24 -2.81
CA MET A 1 -47.33 -24.07 -2.83
C MET A 1 -47.00 -22.76 -2.11
N THR A 2 -46.63 -22.83 -0.83
CA THR A 2 -46.27 -21.67 0.00
C THR A 2 -44.81 -21.33 -0.25
N ALA A 3 -44.54 -20.24 -0.98
CA ALA A 3 -43.20 -19.70 -1.13
C ALA A 3 -42.71 -19.18 0.24
N THR A 4 -41.74 -19.87 0.82
CA THR A 4 -40.97 -19.40 1.98
C THR A 4 -40.10 -18.23 1.53
N HIS A 5 -40.62 -17.01 1.66
CA HIS A 5 -39.85 -15.81 1.36
C HIS A 5 -38.84 -15.53 2.47
N GLU A 6 -37.55 -15.57 2.13
CA GLU A 6 -36.46 -15.20 3.02
C GLU A 6 -36.63 -13.76 3.55
N ALA A 7 -36.44 -13.60 4.87
CA ALA A 7 -36.42 -12.29 5.49
C ALA A 7 -35.19 -11.52 5.01
N ARG A 8 -35.41 -10.41 4.30
CA ARG A 8 -34.34 -9.50 3.88
C ARG A 8 -34.00 -8.54 5.01
N TYR A 9 -32.72 -8.27 5.21
CA TYR A 9 -32.22 -7.38 6.26
C TYR A 9 -31.37 -6.26 5.66
N CYS A 10 -31.47 -5.07 6.26
CA CYS A 10 -30.56 -3.97 6.02
C CYS A 10 -29.17 -4.32 6.55
N ARG A 11 -28.12 -3.67 6.05
CA ARG A 11 -26.74 -3.83 6.54
C ARG A 11 -26.58 -3.52 8.04
N CYS A 12 -27.49 -2.75 8.64
CA CYS A 12 -27.54 -2.48 10.08
C CYS A 12 -28.27 -3.56 10.90
N GLY A 13 -28.77 -4.63 10.28
CA GLY A 13 -29.50 -5.72 10.94
C GLY A 13 -31.01 -5.51 11.03
N THR A 14 -31.56 -4.36 10.64
CA THR A 14 -33.01 -4.13 10.63
C THR A 14 -33.70 -4.93 9.53
N ARG A 15 -34.75 -5.69 9.87
CA ARG A 15 -35.58 -6.41 8.88
C ARG A 15 -36.25 -5.42 7.92
N LEU A 16 -36.09 -5.66 6.62
CA LEU A 16 -36.66 -4.81 5.57
C LEU A 16 -38.10 -5.21 5.29
N ALA A 17 -38.94 -4.20 5.04
CA ALA A 17 -40.29 -4.40 4.53
C ALA A 17 -40.24 -5.07 3.14
N ARG A 18 -41.30 -5.82 2.82
CA ARG A 18 -41.38 -6.64 1.60
C ARG A 18 -41.20 -5.80 0.32
N ASP A 19 -41.71 -4.57 0.34
CA ASP A 19 -41.72 -3.57 -0.73
C ASP A 19 -40.49 -2.65 -0.75
N ASN A 20 -39.53 -2.83 0.17
CA ASN A 20 -38.31 -2.03 0.18
C ASN A 20 -37.40 -2.44 -1.00
N ALA A 21 -37.39 -1.62 -2.05
CA ALA A 21 -36.54 -1.81 -3.24
C ALA A 21 -35.12 -1.23 -3.08
N THR A 22 -34.87 -0.41 -2.04
CA THR A 22 -33.60 0.31 -1.86
C THR A 22 -32.52 -0.51 -1.14
N GLY A 23 -32.88 -1.67 -0.58
CA GLY A 23 -31.96 -2.51 0.19
C GLY A 23 -31.47 -1.86 1.50
N ARG A 24 -32.08 -0.75 1.92
CA ARG A 24 -31.73 0.00 3.14
C ARG A 24 -33.00 0.33 3.93
N CYS A 25 -32.94 0.18 5.25
CA CYS A 25 -34.05 0.55 6.12
C CYS A 25 -34.25 2.07 6.10
N SER A 26 -35.47 2.53 6.44
CA SER A 26 -35.79 3.97 6.44
C SER A 26 -34.76 4.80 7.23
N PRO A 27 -34.31 4.39 8.44
CA PRO A 27 -33.24 5.10 9.15
C PRO A 27 -31.91 5.18 8.36
N CYS A 28 -31.42 4.08 7.79
CA CYS A 28 -30.17 4.09 7.01
C CYS A 28 -30.28 4.84 5.67
N SER A 29 -31.47 4.91 5.09
CA SER A 29 -31.75 5.67 3.88
C SER A 29 -31.85 7.17 4.17
N SER A 30 -32.46 7.56 5.29
CA SER A 30 -32.48 8.95 5.76
C SER A 30 -31.09 9.41 6.22
N TYR A 31 -30.33 8.54 6.89
CA TYR A 31 -28.95 8.83 7.31
C TYR A 31 -28.05 9.19 6.13
N GLY A 32 -28.10 8.39 5.04
CA GLY A 32 -27.34 8.65 3.82
C GLY A 32 -27.82 9.86 3.02
N ARG A 33 -29.08 10.29 3.17
CA ARG A 33 -29.64 11.49 2.52
C ARG A 33 -29.39 12.78 3.30
N HIS A 34 -28.91 12.71 4.53
CA HIS A 34 -28.73 13.87 5.42
C HIS A 34 -27.26 14.14 5.78
N GLN A 35 -26.32 13.38 5.21
CA GLN A 35 -24.90 13.69 5.33
C GLN A 35 -24.46 14.61 4.20
N PRO A 36 -24.16 15.90 4.46
CA PRO A 36 -23.48 16.72 3.48
C PRO A 36 -22.12 16.09 3.14
N HIS A 37 -21.85 15.94 1.84
CA HIS A 37 -20.68 15.26 1.29
C HIS A 37 -19.33 15.96 1.60
N ALA A 38 -19.38 17.17 2.15
CA ALA A 38 -18.21 17.97 2.51
C ALA A 38 -18.41 18.67 3.86
N ALA A 39 -17.30 19.03 4.50
CA ALA A 39 -17.30 19.89 5.69
C ALA A 39 -17.92 21.26 5.35
N PRO A 40 -18.71 21.89 6.26
CA PRO A 40 -19.30 23.20 6.04
C PRO A 40 -18.24 24.29 5.82
N ASP A 41 -18.61 25.29 5.01
CA ASP A 41 -17.81 26.51 4.82
C ASP A 41 -17.79 27.30 6.14
N VAL A 42 -16.59 27.69 6.56
CA VAL A 42 -16.40 28.57 7.71
C VAL A 42 -15.73 29.86 7.25
N PRO A 43 -16.11 31.03 7.80
CA PRO A 43 -15.41 32.30 7.58
C PRO A 43 -13.91 32.22 7.94
N ALA A 44 -13.09 33.13 7.43
CA ALA A 44 -11.64 33.11 7.70
C ALA A 44 -11.32 33.45 9.17
N ASP A 45 -12.04 34.41 9.75
CA ASP A 45 -11.96 34.85 11.16
C ASP A 45 -12.38 33.76 12.16
N PHE A 46 -13.11 32.74 11.72
CA PHE A 46 -13.40 31.56 12.53
C PHE A 46 -12.12 30.92 13.10
N TRP A 47 -11.02 30.92 12.33
CA TRP A 47 -9.76 30.32 12.76
C TRP A 47 -8.95 31.19 13.73
N ASP A 48 -9.37 32.45 13.94
CA ASP A 48 -8.75 33.37 14.90
C ASP A 48 -9.30 33.22 16.33
N GLU A 49 -10.40 32.47 16.48
CA GLU A 49 -11.01 32.17 17.79
C GLU A 49 -10.03 31.46 18.73
N VAL A 50 -10.06 31.87 20.01
CA VAL A 50 -9.05 31.49 21.01
C VAL A 50 -8.88 29.97 21.11
N VAL A 51 -9.99 29.23 21.12
CA VAL A 51 -10.00 27.77 21.27
C VAL A 51 -9.33 27.05 20.09
N LEU A 52 -9.50 27.56 18.87
CA LEU A 52 -8.90 26.99 17.66
C LEU A 52 -7.41 27.34 17.57
N ARG A 53 -7.05 28.57 17.92
CA ARG A 53 -5.66 29.03 18.02
C ARG A 53 -4.86 28.18 19.01
N GLU A 54 -5.41 27.93 20.20
CA GLU A 54 -4.77 27.08 21.22
C GLU A 54 -4.62 25.63 20.73
N ALA A 55 -5.64 25.09 20.04
CA ALA A 55 -5.58 23.76 19.47
C ALA A 55 -4.48 23.64 18.39
N LEU A 56 -4.38 24.63 17.50
CA LEU A 56 -3.34 24.71 16.46
C LEU A 56 -1.94 24.86 17.08
N GLN A 57 -1.78 25.71 18.10
CA GLN A 57 -0.52 25.88 18.84
C GLN A 57 -0.09 24.61 19.58
N SER A 58 -1.04 23.77 19.99
CA SER A 58 -0.75 22.47 20.61
C SER A 58 -0.19 21.42 19.64
N ARG A 59 -0.11 21.75 18.34
CA ARG A 59 0.40 20.87 17.26
C ARG A 59 -0.26 19.49 17.25
N HIS A 60 -1.56 19.47 17.54
CA HIS A 60 -2.31 18.24 17.75
C HIS A 60 -3.60 18.26 16.92
N MET A 61 -3.57 17.63 15.74
CA MET A 61 -4.72 17.70 14.83
C MET A 61 -6.01 17.14 15.43
N GLY A 62 -5.96 16.11 16.27
CA GLY A 62 -7.15 15.66 17.00
C GLY A 62 -7.81 16.74 17.86
N ARG A 63 -7.03 17.59 18.54
CA ARG A 63 -7.57 18.72 19.30
C ARG A 63 -8.15 19.79 18.38
N VAL A 64 -7.53 20.01 17.22
CA VAL A 64 -8.03 20.95 16.19
C VAL A 64 -9.38 20.47 15.65
N ILE A 65 -9.49 19.20 15.26
CA ILE A 65 -10.74 18.61 14.76
C ILE A 65 -11.83 18.67 15.83
N ARG A 66 -11.49 18.40 17.09
CA ARG A 66 -12.43 18.50 18.21
C ARG A 66 -12.88 19.95 18.44
N ALA A 67 -11.95 20.89 18.53
CA ALA A 67 -12.24 22.31 18.72
C ALA A 67 -13.15 22.83 17.61
N TRP A 68 -12.80 22.52 16.35
CA TRP A 68 -13.57 22.85 15.16
C TRP A 68 -14.98 22.27 15.25
N ARG A 69 -15.13 20.95 15.43
CA ARG A 69 -16.45 20.29 15.39
C ARG A 69 -17.37 20.74 16.53
N THR A 70 -16.81 21.12 17.67
CA THR A 70 -17.58 21.60 18.84
C THR A 70 -17.79 23.11 18.86
N HIS A 71 -17.29 23.84 17.85
CA HIS A 71 -17.37 25.29 17.83
C HIS A 71 -18.83 25.78 17.75
N PRO A 72 -19.22 26.82 18.55
CA PRO A 72 -20.59 27.36 18.54
C PRO A 72 -21.10 27.84 17.18
N HIS A 73 -20.19 28.19 16.26
CA HIS A 73 -20.52 28.59 14.88
C HIS A 73 -21.31 27.52 14.11
N HIS A 74 -21.21 26.24 14.49
CA HIS A 74 -21.98 25.16 13.87
C HIS A 74 -23.44 25.07 14.38
N GLY A 75 -23.86 25.99 15.25
CA GLY A 75 -25.20 26.09 15.80
C GLY A 75 -25.34 25.45 17.18
N ARG A 76 -26.59 25.20 17.60
CA ARG A 76 -26.93 24.70 18.95
C ARG A 76 -26.34 23.33 19.28
N HIS A 77 -25.98 22.53 18.27
CA HIS A 77 -25.44 21.19 18.46
C HIS A 77 -24.08 21.07 17.78
N PRO A 78 -23.05 20.61 18.51
CA PRO A 78 -21.76 20.24 17.92
C PRO A 78 -21.93 19.30 16.73
N ILE A 79 -21.01 19.40 15.78
CA ILE A 79 -20.84 18.39 14.75
C ILE A 79 -20.47 17.07 15.41
N SER A 80 -21.29 16.04 15.17
CA SER A 80 -21.05 14.71 15.70
C SER A 80 -19.74 14.15 15.17
N GLN A 81 -19.06 13.37 16.00
CA GLN A 81 -17.78 12.76 15.66
C GLN A 81 -17.88 11.79 14.47
N ASP A 82 -18.97 11.05 14.31
CA ASP A 82 -19.18 10.20 13.12
C ASP A 82 -19.24 11.04 11.83
N ARG A 83 -19.94 12.17 11.87
CA ARG A 83 -20.01 13.11 10.74
C ARG A 83 -18.66 13.72 10.41
N ALA A 84 -17.91 14.19 11.40
CA ALA A 84 -16.56 14.71 11.18
C ALA A 84 -15.61 13.63 10.61
N ALA A 85 -15.66 12.41 11.17
CA ALA A 85 -14.84 11.29 10.74
C ALA A 85 -15.07 10.93 9.26
N SER A 86 -16.32 11.02 8.79
CA SER A 86 -16.67 10.75 7.40
C SER A 86 -15.98 11.68 6.39
N TRP A 87 -15.78 12.97 6.73
CA TRP A 87 -15.13 13.94 5.85
C TRP A 87 -13.62 13.72 5.75
N VAL A 88 -13.01 13.23 6.83
CA VAL A 88 -11.58 12.92 6.88
C VAL A 88 -11.28 11.44 6.59
N GLY A 89 -12.25 10.70 6.04
CA GLY A 89 -12.06 9.35 5.52
C GLY A 89 -11.82 8.26 6.57
N MET A 90 -12.30 8.43 7.80
CA MET A 90 -12.09 7.47 8.89
C MET A 90 -13.38 7.08 9.62
N SER A 91 -13.32 6.07 10.49
CA SER A 91 -14.45 5.69 11.37
C SER A 91 -14.57 6.61 12.60
N GLN A 92 -15.77 6.71 13.18
CA GLN A 92 -15.99 7.44 14.44
C GLN A 92 -15.05 6.99 15.56
N ALA A 93 -14.80 5.68 15.67
CA ALA A 93 -13.90 5.10 16.67
C ALA A 93 -12.44 5.55 16.45
N GLN A 94 -11.98 5.62 15.20
CA GLN A 94 -10.65 6.15 14.86
C GLN A 94 -10.53 7.63 15.20
N LEU A 95 -11.52 8.45 14.82
CA LEU A 95 -11.51 9.86 15.20
C LEU A 95 -11.51 10.03 16.73
N SER A 96 -12.16 9.12 17.46
CA SER A 96 -12.17 9.17 18.93
C SER A 96 -10.77 9.06 19.50
N ARG A 97 -10.01 8.07 19.01
CA ARG A 97 -8.65 7.84 19.44
C ARG A 97 -7.73 8.98 19.02
N ILE A 98 -7.96 9.58 17.85
CA ILE A 98 -7.19 10.74 17.40
C ILE A 98 -7.49 11.97 18.26
N GLU A 99 -8.74 12.20 18.68
CA GLU A 99 -9.10 13.35 19.52
C GLU A 99 -8.57 13.25 20.96
N THR A 100 -8.43 12.04 21.51
CA THR A 100 -8.04 11.82 22.91
C THR A 100 -6.64 11.26 23.10
N GLY A 101 -6.06 10.69 22.05
CA GLY A 101 -4.76 10.03 22.07
C GLY A 101 -3.59 10.99 21.89
N PRO A 102 -2.37 10.46 21.63
CA PRO A 102 -1.21 11.30 21.37
C PRO A 102 -1.33 12.05 20.03
N PRO A 103 -0.58 13.16 19.85
CA PRO A 103 -0.55 13.88 18.58
C PRO A 103 -0.17 12.98 17.40
N ILE A 104 -0.92 13.09 16.31
CA ILE A 104 -0.58 12.43 15.05
C ILE A 104 0.47 13.26 14.31
N VAL A 105 1.55 12.61 13.91
CA VAL A 105 2.73 13.25 13.29
C VAL A 105 2.83 13.00 11.78
N HIS A 106 1.93 12.21 11.20
CA HIS A 106 1.98 11.85 9.77
C HIS A 106 1.53 13.01 8.87
N LEU A 107 2.48 13.63 8.16
CA LEU A 107 2.24 14.82 7.33
C LEU A 107 1.12 14.65 6.30
N ASP A 108 1.02 13.53 5.57
CA ASP A 108 -0.06 13.35 4.57
C ASP A 108 -1.44 13.39 5.20
N ARG A 109 -1.58 12.81 6.40
CA ARG A 109 -2.85 12.85 7.12
C ARG A 109 -3.13 14.26 7.61
N LEU A 110 -2.10 14.95 8.11
CA LEU A 110 -2.22 16.34 8.52
C LEU A 110 -2.64 17.24 7.33
N VAL A 111 -2.04 17.06 6.16
CA VAL A 111 -2.37 17.72 4.89
C VAL A 111 -3.79 17.37 4.46
N GLN A 112 -4.13 16.08 4.40
CA GLN A 112 -5.47 15.62 4.02
C GLN A 112 -6.55 16.21 4.94
N TRP A 113 -6.32 16.19 6.26
CA TRP A 113 -7.26 16.72 7.24
C TRP A 113 -7.35 18.24 7.15
N ALA A 114 -6.24 18.93 6.93
CA ALA A 114 -6.23 20.37 6.70
C ALA A 114 -6.97 20.76 5.42
N THR A 115 -6.78 20.02 4.33
CA THR A 115 -7.53 20.22 3.08
C THR A 115 -9.02 19.96 3.28
N ALA A 116 -9.39 18.83 3.91
CA ALA A 116 -10.78 18.44 4.13
C ALA A 116 -11.55 19.45 4.99
N LEU A 117 -10.87 20.05 5.98
CA LEU A 117 -11.45 21.06 6.87
C LEU A 117 -11.22 22.50 6.40
N ARG A 118 -10.48 22.69 5.30
CA ARG A 118 -10.11 23.99 4.74
C ARG A 118 -9.43 24.91 5.78
N ILE A 119 -8.44 24.36 6.46
CA ILE A 119 -7.62 25.10 7.41
C ILE A 119 -6.67 26.03 6.63
N PRO A 120 -6.60 27.32 6.95
CA PRO A 120 -5.67 28.25 6.31
C PRO A 120 -4.21 27.83 6.50
N GLU A 121 -3.42 27.86 5.42
CA GLU A 121 -2.04 27.38 5.41
C GLU A 121 -1.11 28.17 6.34
N ASP A 122 -1.37 29.47 6.51
CA ASP A 122 -0.63 30.37 7.41
C ASP A 122 -0.79 30.02 8.89
N ARG A 123 -1.75 29.15 9.23
CA ARG A 123 -2.05 28.73 10.60
C ARG A 123 -1.60 27.31 10.92
N LEU A 124 -1.13 26.56 9.92
CA LEU A 124 -0.63 25.21 10.11
C LEU A 124 0.80 25.24 10.67
N TRP A 125 1.11 24.29 11.55
CA TRP A 125 2.47 24.09 12.05
C TRP A 125 3.32 23.19 11.11
N PHE A 126 2.78 22.85 9.94
CA PHE A 126 3.37 22.01 8.90
C PHE A 126 3.06 22.57 7.51
N ALA A 127 3.81 22.15 6.49
CA ALA A 127 3.70 22.69 5.13
C ALA A 127 2.75 21.88 4.24
N MET A 128 2.00 22.57 3.37
CA MET A 128 1.14 21.97 2.33
C MET A 128 1.93 21.73 1.02
N PRO A 129 1.71 20.63 0.29
CA PRO A 129 2.34 20.40 -1.01
C PRO A 129 1.84 21.38 -2.07
N THR A 130 2.75 22.05 -2.78
CA THR A 130 2.40 22.95 -3.90
C THR A 130 2.01 22.14 -5.14
N ALA A 131 0.84 22.43 -5.71
CA ALA A 131 0.30 21.71 -6.87
C ALA A 131 0.96 22.16 -8.19
N ALA A 132 2.06 21.52 -8.62
CA ALA A 132 2.52 21.54 -10.02
C ALA A 132 3.59 20.47 -10.30
N GLY A 133 3.41 19.63 -11.33
CA GLY A 133 4.52 18.95 -12.02
C GLY A 133 4.26 17.52 -12.53
N ASP A 134 3.91 17.41 -13.81
CA ASP A 134 3.81 16.18 -14.62
C ASP A 134 5.17 15.49 -14.92
N LEU A 135 5.07 14.16 -15.13
CA LEU A 135 5.84 13.17 -15.91
C LEU A 135 7.27 13.49 -16.43
N ASP A 136 8.24 12.61 -16.11
CA ASP A 136 9.09 11.87 -17.08
C ASP A 136 10.29 11.12 -16.44
N GLY A 137 10.53 9.88 -16.91
CA GLY A 137 11.86 9.40 -17.35
C GLY A 137 12.89 8.76 -16.39
N ASN A 138 12.93 7.42 -16.38
CA ASN A 138 14.11 6.53 -16.54
C ASN A 138 15.16 6.29 -15.42
N GLY A 139 15.11 5.08 -14.83
CA GLY A 139 16.22 4.10 -14.72
C GLY A 139 17.37 4.26 -13.70
N ASN A 140 17.40 3.41 -12.64
CA ASN A 140 18.48 2.45 -12.37
C ASN A 140 18.25 1.58 -11.10
N GLU A 141 17.99 0.29 -11.28
CA GLU A 141 17.90 -0.66 -10.17
C GLU A 141 19.27 -1.30 -9.88
N VAL A 142 19.92 -0.88 -8.78
CA VAL A 142 21.18 -1.49 -8.28
C VAL A 142 20.85 -2.58 -7.25
N ASN A 143 21.57 -3.70 -7.38
CA ASN A 143 21.46 -4.99 -6.69
C ASN A 143 21.21 -4.93 -5.16
N ARG A 144 19.93 -4.94 -4.74
CA ARG A 144 19.44 -4.90 -3.33
C ARG A 144 19.49 -6.25 -2.58
N ARG A 145 20.52 -7.08 -2.79
CA ARG A 145 20.50 -8.50 -2.37
C ARG A 145 21.24 -8.88 -1.09
N GLN A 146 21.75 -7.95 -0.27
CA GLN A 146 22.65 -8.35 0.84
C GLN A 146 22.32 -7.90 2.26
N LEU A 147 21.17 -7.28 2.54
CA LEU A 147 20.86 -6.84 3.92
C LEU A 147 19.64 -7.49 4.60
N LEU A 148 18.78 -8.20 3.87
CA LEU A 148 17.55 -8.78 4.42
C LEU A 148 17.76 -10.18 5.05
N GLY A 149 18.97 -10.49 5.52
CA GLY A 149 19.33 -11.77 6.14
C GLY A 149 19.34 -11.77 7.67
N THR A 150 19.44 -10.60 8.30
CA THR A 150 19.66 -10.50 9.75
C THR A 150 19.19 -9.14 10.25
N THR A 151 17.90 -8.96 10.54
CA THR A 151 17.36 -8.03 11.57
C THR A 151 15.83 -8.01 11.52
N ALA A 152 15.19 -8.98 12.17
CA ALA A 152 13.74 -8.98 12.38
C ALA A 152 13.34 -8.52 13.81
N ALA A 153 14.25 -7.94 14.61
CA ALA A 153 13.92 -7.60 16.00
C ALA A 153 14.57 -6.33 16.59
N THR A 154 15.27 -5.49 15.83
CA THR A 154 16.01 -4.33 16.41
C THR A 154 16.07 -3.07 15.54
N ALA A 155 15.09 -2.81 14.67
CA ALA A 155 15.16 -1.64 13.76
C ALA A 155 14.65 -0.30 14.35
N VAL A 156 14.11 -0.24 15.57
CA VAL A 156 13.77 1.06 16.21
C VAL A 156 14.61 1.37 17.45
N SER A 157 15.33 0.39 18.01
CA SER A 157 16.29 0.64 19.10
C SER A 157 17.76 0.49 18.70
N GLY A 158 18.04 0.00 17.47
CA GLY A 158 19.36 -0.45 17.03
C GLY A 158 19.97 0.25 15.82
N PHE A 159 19.50 1.45 15.41
CA PHE A 159 20.31 2.35 14.57
C PHE A 159 21.50 2.99 15.32
N LEU A 160 21.64 2.67 16.63
CA LEU A 160 22.76 3.05 17.50
C LEU A 160 23.86 1.98 17.52
N GLY A 161 24.52 1.79 16.39
CA GLY A 161 25.80 1.10 16.31
C GLY A 161 26.96 2.09 16.32
N GLY A 162 27.34 2.59 17.51
CA GLY A 162 28.71 3.03 17.78
C GLY A 162 29.16 4.42 17.29
N ARG A 163 28.29 5.44 17.29
CA ARG A 163 28.69 6.86 17.43
C ARG A 163 27.56 7.60 18.15
N PRO A 164 27.83 8.57 19.04
CA PRO A 164 26.77 9.25 19.77
C PRO A 164 25.87 9.97 18.76
N ILE A 165 24.64 9.46 18.59
CA ILE A 165 23.60 10.13 17.82
C ILE A 165 23.35 11.44 18.55
N ARG A 166 23.81 12.53 17.92
CA ARG A 166 23.25 13.85 18.16
C ARG A 166 21.76 13.69 17.87
N GLU A 167 20.91 13.82 18.88
CA GLU A 167 19.44 13.74 18.77
C GLU A 167 18.99 14.43 17.48
N LEU A 168 18.67 13.65 16.44
CA LEU A 168 18.06 14.18 15.23
C LEU A 168 16.69 14.70 15.67
N SER A 169 16.42 15.96 15.37
CA SER A 169 15.16 16.57 15.80
C SER A 169 13.99 15.85 15.09
N LEU A 170 12.80 15.85 15.70
CA LEU A 170 11.57 15.35 15.06
C LEU A 170 11.42 15.88 13.61
N ALA A 171 11.83 17.14 13.42
CA ALA A 171 11.80 17.85 12.16
C ALA A 171 12.80 17.31 11.10
N ASP A 172 13.92 16.72 11.54
CA ASP A 172 14.89 16.04 10.67
C ASP A 172 14.36 14.65 10.25
N HIS A 173 13.68 13.94 11.16
CA HIS A 173 13.01 12.68 10.83
C HIS A 173 11.89 12.88 9.79
N GLU A 174 11.03 13.90 9.98
CA GLU A 174 9.98 14.28 9.03
C GLU A 174 10.53 14.61 7.64
N ALA A 175 11.67 15.31 7.58
CA ALA A 175 12.31 15.68 6.30
C ALA A 175 12.74 14.43 5.51
N VAL A 176 13.27 13.43 6.20
CA VAL A 176 13.76 12.18 5.61
C VAL A 176 12.61 11.27 5.19
N GLU A 177 11.54 11.19 6.00
CA GLU A 177 10.31 10.47 5.62
C GLU A 177 9.61 11.10 4.41
N TRP A 178 9.56 12.44 4.34
CA TRP A 178 9.04 13.15 3.18
C TRP A 178 9.87 12.84 1.92
N PHE A 179 11.20 12.87 2.06
CA PHE A 179 12.13 12.62 0.96
C PHE A 179 12.02 11.20 0.43
N ALA A 180 11.99 10.20 1.31
CA ALA A 180 11.77 8.80 0.93
C ALA A 180 10.41 8.61 0.25
N TRP A 181 9.35 9.22 0.77
CA TRP A 181 8.03 9.15 0.16
C TRP A 181 8.00 9.76 -1.24
N HIS A 182 8.61 10.93 -1.45
CA HIS A 182 8.68 11.54 -2.78
C HIS A 182 9.47 10.69 -3.77
N LEU A 183 10.65 10.20 -3.39
CA LEU A 183 11.43 9.30 -4.24
C LEU A 183 10.62 8.08 -4.66
N TRP A 184 9.95 7.44 -3.70
CA TRP A 184 9.12 6.27 -3.96
C TRP A 184 7.89 6.56 -4.82
N GLN A 185 7.14 7.61 -4.52
CA GLN A 185 5.91 7.97 -5.23
C GLN A 185 6.20 8.30 -6.71
N HIS A 186 7.33 8.92 -6.99
CA HIS A 186 7.74 9.29 -8.34
C HIS A 186 8.66 8.25 -9.01
N ARG A 187 8.96 7.13 -8.34
CA ARG A 187 9.91 6.09 -8.79
C ARG A 187 11.26 6.65 -9.24
N LYS A 188 11.80 7.58 -8.45
CA LYS A 188 13.12 8.18 -8.66
C LYS A 188 14.09 7.72 -7.57
N ASP A 189 15.37 7.66 -7.92
CA ASP A 189 16.46 7.40 -6.96
C ASP A 189 17.09 8.70 -6.43
N GLU A 190 16.80 9.84 -7.08
CA GLU A 190 17.27 11.16 -6.70
C GLU A 190 16.25 12.28 -7.02
N LEU A 191 16.38 13.42 -6.34
CA LEU A 191 15.55 14.60 -6.57
C LEU A 191 16.40 15.85 -6.77
N ASP A 192 16.01 16.64 -7.77
CA ASP A 192 16.58 17.96 -8.01
C ASP A 192 16.25 18.90 -6.83
N PRO A 193 17.19 19.77 -6.39
CA PRO A 193 16.94 20.75 -5.33
C PRO A 193 15.70 21.61 -5.54
N LEU A 194 15.33 21.93 -6.79
CA LEU A 194 14.15 22.72 -7.13
C LEU A 194 12.83 22.00 -6.81
N GLN A 195 12.85 20.67 -6.73
CA GLN A 195 11.70 19.84 -6.33
C GLN A 195 11.58 19.72 -4.80
N ILE A 196 12.53 20.24 -4.03
CA ILE A 196 12.60 20.08 -2.57
C ILE A 196 12.30 21.41 -1.88
N PRO A 197 11.29 21.47 -0.98
CA PRO A 197 11.05 22.67 -0.18
C PRO A 197 12.30 23.09 0.60
N GLY A 198 12.65 24.38 0.59
CA GLY A 198 13.91 24.87 1.17
C GLY A 198 14.10 24.52 2.66
N SER A 199 13.01 24.44 3.42
CA SER A 199 13.01 23.97 4.82
C SER A 199 13.46 22.50 4.95
N ILE A 200 13.09 21.65 3.99
CA ILE A 200 13.47 20.24 3.91
C ILE A 200 14.90 20.12 3.39
N ALA A 201 15.26 20.83 2.32
CA ALA A 201 16.60 20.79 1.72
C ALA A 201 17.70 21.10 2.76
N SER A 202 17.50 22.12 3.60
CA SER A 202 18.44 22.50 4.66
C SER A 202 18.65 21.41 5.75
N ARG A 203 17.67 20.53 5.94
CA ARG A 203 17.72 19.41 6.89
C ARG A 203 18.36 18.20 6.22
N LEU A 204 17.97 17.90 4.98
CA LEU A 204 18.56 16.84 4.18
C LEU A 204 20.08 17.02 4.01
N SER A 205 20.55 18.24 3.75
CA SER A 205 21.99 18.53 3.64
C SER A 205 22.79 18.26 4.92
N ARG A 206 22.13 18.15 6.07
CA ARG A 206 22.75 17.83 7.36
C ARG A 206 22.54 16.38 7.78
N HIS A 207 21.76 15.61 7.02
CA HIS A 207 21.38 14.25 7.38
C HIS A 207 22.46 13.24 6.95
N PRO A 208 22.93 12.35 7.85
CA PRO A 208 24.09 11.47 7.58
C PRO A 208 23.89 10.46 6.46
N HIS A 209 22.63 10.14 6.13
CA HIS A 209 22.27 9.16 5.09
C HIS A 209 21.79 9.80 3.79
N VAL A 210 21.89 11.12 3.67
CA VAL A 210 21.51 11.84 2.45
C VAL A 210 22.77 12.50 1.90
N MET A 211 22.99 12.33 0.60
CA MET A 211 24.12 12.93 -0.10
C MET A 211 23.62 13.74 -1.29
N GLN A 212 24.40 14.77 -1.65
CA GLN A 212 24.25 15.47 -2.92
C GLN A 212 25.17 14.84 -3.96
N THR A 213 24.67 14.67 -5.18
CA THR A 213 25.46 14.25 -6.34
C THR A 213 26.32 15.42 -6.84
N THR A 214 27.22 15.14 -7.78
CA THR A 214 28.01 16.18 -8.46
C THR A 214 27.15 17.18 -9.23
N GLU A 215 25.94 16.77 -9.63
CA GLU A 215 24.94 17.59 -10.32
C GLU A 215 24.02 18.35 -9.35
N GLY A 216 24.22 18.18 -8.03
CA GLY A 216 23.45 18.86 -7.00
C GLY A 216 22.16 18.15 -6.58
N ALA A 217 21.79 17.04 -7.23
CA ALA A 217 20.62 16.24 -6.86
C ALA A 217 20.81 15.56 -5.50
N TYR A 218 19.74 15.44 -4.73
CA TYR A 218 19.74 14.72 -3.45
C TYR A 218 19.37 13.27 -3.65
N ARG A 219 20.08 12.35 -2.97
CA ARG A 219 19.73 10.93 -2.90
C ARG A 219 20.14 10.32 -1.57
N PHE A 220 19.61 9.13 -1.26
CA PHE A 220 20.11 8.36 -0.12
C PHE A 220 21.49 7.77 -0.41
N THR A 221 22.31 7.64 0.64
CA THR A 221 23.61 6.95 0.56
C THR A 221 23.44 5.47 0.23
N ASP A 222 22.32 4.88 0.67
CA ASP A 222 21.90 3.52 0.33
C ASP A 222 20.46 3.56 -0.20
N PRO A 223 20.21 3.13 -1.46
CA PRO A 223 18.87 3.10 -2.05
C PRO A 223 17.85 2.27 -1.26
N ALA A 224 18.28 1.30 -0.45
CA ALA A 224 17.39 0.49 0.38
C ALA A 224 16.68 1.30 1.48
N LEU A 225 17.22 2.47 1.85
CA LEU A 225 16.61 3.34 2.85
C LEU A 225 15.24 3.85 2.42
N THR A 226 15.03 4.09 1.13
CA THR A 226 13.72 4.47 0.59
C THR A 226 12.67 3.42 0.94
N ASP A 227 12.95 2.15 0.66
CA ASP A 227 12.03 1.04 0.93
C ASP A 227 11.74 0.88 2.43
N VAL A 228 12.75 1.00 3.28
CA VAL A 228 12.59 0.86 4.75
C VAL A 228 11.74 1.99 5.32
N LEU A 229 12.05 3.24 4.98
CA LEU A 229 11.33 4.41 5.50
C LEU A 229 9.88 4.43 5.01
N VAL A 230 9.65 4.13 3.73
CA VAL A 230 8.30 4.01 3.17
C VAL A 230 7.54 2.87 3.83
N ALA A 231 8.17 1.71 4.04
CA ALA A 231 7.53 0.58 4.71
C ALA A 231 7.09 0.92 6.13
N HIS A 232 7.93 1.61 6.93
CA HIS A 232 7.55 2.05 8.27
C HIS A 232 6.38 3.03 8.26
N ARG A 233 6.40 4.01 7.36
CA ARG A 233 5.30 4.99 7.20
C ARG A 233 4.00 4.32 6.79
N VAL A 234 4.03 3.44 5.80
CA VAL A 234 2.87 2.68 5.31
C VAL A 234 2.36 1.72 6.39
N PHE A 235 3.25 1.03 7.10
CA PHE A 235 2.86 0.14 8.19
C PHE A 235 2.20 0.89 9.35
N GLY A 236 2.67 2.10 9.67
CA GLY A 236 2.01 2.97 10.65
C GLY A 236 0.55 3.28 10.27
N ASP A 237 0.25 3.47 8.98
CA ASP A 237 -1.12 3.63 8.47
C ASP A 237 -1.93 2.33 8.67
N ILE A 238 -1.35 1.19 8.28
CA ILE A 238 -1.94 -0.15 8.36
C ILE A 238 -2.30 -0.53 9.80
N ALA A 239 -1.36 -0.38 10.74
CA ALA A 239 -1.54 -0.73 12.15
C ALA A 239 -2.67 0.09 12.81
N GLN A 240 -2.97 1.27 12.29
CA GLN A 240 -4.08 2.12 12.73
C GLN A 240 -5.41 1.78 12.03
N GLY A 241 -5.43 0.74 11.19
CA GLY A 241 -6.60 0.27 10.44
C GLY A 241 -6.93 1.13 9.22
N SER A 242 -5.94 1.82 8.65
CA SER A 242 -6.06 2.60 7.42
C SER A 242 -5.17 2.00 6.33
N GLY A 243 -5.72 1.89 5.12
CA GLY A 243 -4.98 1.40 3.94
C GLY A 243 -4.78 2.49 2.90
N HIS A 244 -4.87 3.76 3.30
CA HIS A 244 -4.85 4.89 2.38
C HIS A 244 -3.49 5.03 1.70
N LEU A 245 -2.40 5.00 2.49
CA LEU A 245 -1.05 5.08 1.93
C LEU A 245 -0.72 3.84 1.10
N LEU A 246 -1.24 2.68 1.50
CA LEU A 246 -1.08 1.45 0.73
C LEU A 246 -1.85 1.47 -0.61
N ALA A 247 -2.80 2.38 -0.78
CA ALA A 247 -3.61 2.48 -2.00
C ALA A 247 -3.06 3.49 -3.04
N THR A 248 -2.04 4.29 -2.71
CA THR A 248 -1.58 5.42 -3.53
C THR A 248 -0.81 4.97 -4.78
N ALA A 249 0.08 4.01 -4.63
CA ALA A 249 0.87 3.43 -5.72
C ALA A 249 1.25 1.98 -5.38
N GLN A 250 1.59 1.21 -6.41
CA GLN A 250 2.03 -0.16 -6.22
C GLN A 250 3.38 -0.19 -5.49
N THR A 251 3.46 -0.99 -4.43
CA THR A 251 4.67 -1.15 -3.61
C THR A 251 5.72 -2.00 -4.32
N SER A 252 6.99 -1.74 -3.99
CA SER A 252 8.11 -2.55 -4.47
C SER A 252 8.16 -3.88 -3.70
N HIS A 253 8.82 -4.89 -4.29
CA HIS A 253 9.05 -6.17 -3.59
C HIS A 253 9.83 -5.98 -2.27
N ALA A 254 10.77 -5.05 -2.22
CA ALA A 254 11.57 -4.75 -1.03
C ALA A 254 10.74 -4.04 0.06
N THR A 255 9.89 -3.07 -0.35
CA THR A 255 8.92 -2.43 0.55
C THR A 255 7.97 -3.47 1.14
N ASP A 256 7.41 -4.36 0.32
CA ASP A 256 6.51 -5.42 0.80
C ASP A 256 7.20 -6.36 1.81
N LEU A 257 8.45 -6.75 1.57
CA LEU A 257 9.20 -7.61 2.49
C LEU A 257 9.32 -6.96 3.87
N THR A 258 9.68 -5.67 3.91
CA THR A 258 9.78 -4.93 5.17
C THR A 258 8.43 -4.81 5.86
N ILE A 259 7.36 -4.47 5.14
CA ILE A 259 6.00 -4.41 5.71
C ILE A 259 5.54 -5.79 6.19
N SER A 260 5.86 -6.86 5.46
CA SER A 260 5.47 -8.23 5.84
C SER A 260 6.14 -8.69 7.13
N ALA A 261 7.40 -8.31 7.34
CA ALA A 261 8.12 -8.57 8.59
C ALA A 261 7.47 -7.82 9.77
N LEU A 262 7.09 -6.55 9.57
CA LEU A 262 6.36 -5.77 10.58
C LEU A 262 4.96 -6.34 10.86
N ALA A 263 4.28 -6.83 9.82
CA ALA A 263 2.94 -7.39 9.94
C ALA A 263 2.90 -8.81 10.51
N ALA A 264 4.02 -9.53 10.54
CA ALA A 264 4.07 -10.92 11.01
C ALA A 264 3.52 -11.06 12.44
N ASP A 265 3.86 -10.11 13.31
CA ASP A 265 3.49 -10.10 14.73
C ASP A 265 2.30 -9.17 15.06
N ASP A 266 1.66 -8.56 14.05
CA ASP A 266 0.51 -7.66 14.23
C ASP A 266 -0.78 -8.26 13.62
N ASP A 267 -1.57 -8.93 14.46
CA ASP A 267 -2.85 -9.51 14.08
C ASP A 267 -3.86 -8.48 13.53
N GLY A 268 -3.82 -7.24 14.01
CA GLY A 268 -4.67 -6.16 13.54
C GLY A 268 -4.34 -5.80 12.10
N ALA A 269 -3.06 -5.59 11.82
CA ALA A 269 -2.52 -5.35 10.50
C ALA A 269 -2.84 -6.52 9.55
N ARG A 270 -2.59 -7.77 9.95
CA ARG A 270 -2.90 -8.96 9.11
C ARG A 270 -4.38 -9.07 8.78
N ARG A 271 -5.27 -8.80 9.74
CA ARG A 271 -6.72 -8.76 9.49
C ARG A 271 -7.11 -7.62 8.52
N GLY A 272 -6.53 -6.43 8.70
CA GLY A 272 -6.73 -5.29 7.82
C GLY A 272 -6.31 -5.60 6.38
N LEU A 273 -5.07 -6.06 6.20
CA LEU A 273 -4.52 -6.50 4.93
C LEU A 273 -5.36 -7.60 4.29
N THR A 274 -5.83 -8.59 5.06
CA THR A 274 -6.69 -9.66 4.52
C THR A 274 -8.02 -9.11 4.03
N ALA A 275 -8.62 -8.16 4.76
CA ALA A 275 -9.86 -7.51 4.36
C ALA A 275 -9.67 -6.66 3.09
N TRP A 276 -8.59 -5.89 3.03
CA TRP A 276 -8.26 -5.05 1.87
C TRP A 276 -7.86 -5.86 0.65
N MET A 277 -7.09 -6.94 0.79
CA MET A 277 -6.80 -7.88 -0.28
C MET A 277 -8.09 -8.38 -0.96
N ARG A 278 -9.10 -8.74 -0.16
CA ARG A 278 -10.36 -9.31 -0.68
C ARG A 278 -11.36 -8.26 -1.19
N ARG A 279 -11.39 -7.07 -0.59
CA ARG A 279 -12.48 -6.08 -0.78
C ARG A 279 -12.01 -4.64 -0.91
N GLY A 280 -10.71 -4.43 -1.14
CA GLY A 280 -10.13 -3.11 -1.34
C GLY A 280 -10.76 -2.39 -2.54
N ALA A 281 -10.99 -1.09 -2.40
CA ALA A 281 -11.67 -0.29 -3.41
C ALA A 281 -10.90 -0.22 -4.74
N THR A 282 -9.57 -0.27 -4.69
CA THR A 282 -8.69 -0.17 -5.85
C THR A 282 -7.90 -1.46 -6.06
N ALA A 283 -7.56 -1.78 -7.32
CA ALA A 283 -6.69 -2.91 -7.63
C ALA A 283 -5.31 -2.78 -6.97
N VAL A 284 -4.79 -1.54 -6.88
CA VAL A 284 -3.53 -1.23 -6.18
C VAL A 284 -3.58 -1.64 -4.70
N LEU A 285 -4.64 -1.28 -3.98
CA LEU A 285 -4.78 -1.65 -2.59
C LEU A 285 -4.86 -3.18 -2.42
N ARG A 286 -5.60 -3.85 -3.32
CA ARG A 286 -5.76 -5.31 -3.27
C ARG A 286 -4.46 -6.04 -3.56
N VAL A 287 -3.72 -5.62 -4.60
CA VAL A 287 -2.45 -6.24 -5.01
C VAL A 287 -1.35 -6.00 -3.97
N ASN A 288 -1.23 -4.78 -3.42
CA ASN A 288 -0.25 -4.49 -2.38
C ASN A 288 -0.53 -5.30 -1.11
N SER A 289 -1.80 -5.40 -0.72
CA SER A 289 -2.21 -6.23 0.42
C SER A 289 -1.89 -7.71 0.19
N ALA A 290 -2.18 -8.23 -1.01
CA ALA A 290 -1.82 -9.60 -1.38
C ALA A 290 -0.29 -9.82 -1.36
N GLY A 291 0.48 -8.85 -1.86
CA GLY A 291 1.94 -8.91 -1.91
C GLY A 291 2.61 -8.93 -0.55
N ILE A 292 2.10 -8.15 0.39
CA ILE A 292 2.56 -8.19 1.78
C ILE A 292 2.22 -9.54 2.42
N LEU A 293 0.97 -9.99 2.31
CA LEU A 293 0.50 -11.24 2.93
C LEU A 293 1.22 -12.48 2.38
N ALA A 294 1.51 -12.51 1.08
CA ALA A 294 2.24 -13.60 0.44
C ALA A 294 3.69 -13.76 0.93
N LYS A 295 4.23 -12.73 1.62
CA LYS A 295 5.61 -12.67 2.11
C LYS A 295 5.76 -12.83 3.63
N VAL A 296 4.64 -12.93 4.36
CA VAL A 296 4.65 -13.15 5.83
C VAL A 296 5.27 -14.50 6.22
N GLY A 297 5.35 -15.47 5.30
CA GLY A 297 5.88 -16.80 5.57
C GLY A 297 4.85 -17.78 6.15
N ALA A 298 3.57 -17.42 6.13
CA ALA A 298 2.45 -18.26 6.53
C ALA A 298 1.78 -18.89 5.29
N PRO A 299 1.84 -20.23 5.10
CA PRO A 299 1.32 -20.90 3.89
C PRO A 299 -0.16 -20.58 3.59
N GLU A 300 -0.99 -20.44 4.62
CA GLU A 300 -2.42 -20.12 4.49
C GLU A 300 -2.66 -18.69 3.97
N LEU A 301 -1.76 -17.74 4.28
CA LEU A 301 -1.82 -16.38 3.73
C LEU A 301 -1.35 -16.38 2.28
N GLY A 302 -0.33 -17.19 1.95
CA GLY A 302 0.09 -17.43 0.57
C GLY A 302 -1.04 -18.03 -0.28
N ASP A 303 -1.70 -19.09 0.20
CA ASP A 303 -2.88 -19.69 -0.43
C ASP A 303 -3.97 -18.63 -0.67
N ALA A 304 -4.27 -17.80 0.34
CA ALA A 304 -5.29 -16.76 0.23
C ALA A 304 -4.93 -15.66 -0.77
N ALA A 305 -3.66 -15.26 -0.82
CA ALA A 305 -3.16 -14.29 -1.80
C ALA A 305 -3.29 -14.83 -3.22
N ILE A 306 -2.84 -16.06 -3.47
CA ILE A 306 -2.93 -16.71 -4.78
C ILE A 306 -4.38 -16.89 -5.22
N CYS A 307 -5.27 -17.33 -4.32
CA CYS A 307 -6.70 -17.42 -4.61
C CYS A 307 -7.29 -16.05 -5.01
N THR A 308 -6.89 -14.98 -4.33
CA THR A 308 -7.33 -13.62 -4.67
C THR A 308 -6.83 -13.21 -6.04
N LEU A 309 -5.53 -13.38 -6.32
CA LEU A 309 -4.94 -13.05 -7.63
C LEU A 309 -5.58 -13.88 -8.75
N ARG A 310 -5.92 -15.14 -8.53
CA ARG A 310 -6.64 -15.93 -9.54
C ARG A 310 -8.06 -15.42 -9.82
N ALA A 311 -8.77 -14.94 -8.79
CA ALA A 311 -10.14 -14.44 -8.96
C ALA A 311 -10.22 -12.99 -9.49
N ASP A 312 -9.21 -12.17 -9.22
CA ASP A 312 -9.20 -10.73 -9.53
C ASP A 312 -8.23 -10.41 -10.68
N GLN A 313 -8.77 -10.12 -11.86
CA GLN A 313 -7.98 -9.87 -13.06
C GLN A 313 -7.07 -8.64 -12.95
N ASP A 314 -7.55 -7.55 -12.34
CA ASP A 314 -6.78 -6.30 -12.27
C ASP A 314 -5.59 -6.46 -11.30
N ALA A 315 -5.85 -7.04 -10.12
CA ALA A 315 -4.78 -7.31 -9.15
C ALA A 315 -3.80 -8.36 -9.69
N ARG A 316 -4.29 -9.37 -10.41
CA ARG A 316 -3.45 -10.37 -11.09
C ARG A 316 -2.50 -9.74 -12.08
N HIS A 317 -3.01 -8.87 -12.95
CA HIS A 317 -2.21 -8.20 -13.97
C HIS A 317 -1.08 -7.41 -13.30
N LEU A 318 -1.42 -6.58 -12.31
CA LEU A 318 -0.43 -5.80 -11.56
C LEU A 318 0.64 -6.67 -10.88
N TYR A 319 0.24 -7.79 -10.27
CA TYR A 319 1.20 -8.67 -9.59
C TYR A 319 2.11 -9.41 -10.58
N LEU A 320 1.53 -9.99 -11.63
CA LEU A 320 2.28 -10.68 -12.68
C LEU A 320 3.28 -9.72 -13.34
N THR A 321 2.86 -8.49 -13.65
CA THR A 321 3.77 -7.47 -14.22
C THR A 321 4.91 -7.13 -13.26
N ALA A 322 4.63 -6.98 -11.96
CA ALA A 322 5.68 -6.72 -10.98
C ALA A 322 6.67 -7.88 -10.84
N VAL A 323 6.19 -9.13 -10.86
CA VAL A 323 7.04 -10.32 -10.83
C VAL A 323 7.85 -10.44 -12.12
N ALA A 324 7.22 -10.28 -13.29
CA ALA A 324 7.90 -10.34 -14.58
C ALA A 324 8.98 -9.25 -14.69
N SER A 325 8.66 -8.00 -14.33
CA SER A 325 9.62 -6.90 -14.35
C SER A 325 10.83 -7.20 -13.46
N ARG A 326 10.62 -7.68 -12.23
CA ARG A 326 11.71 -8.00 -11.29
C ARG A 326 12.52 -9.24 -11.70
N VAL A 327 11.84 -10.33 -12.04
CA VAL A 327 12.49 -11.64 -12.27
C VAL A 327 13.20 -11.66 -13.61
N LEU A 328 12.58 -11.05 -14.64
CA LEU A 328 13.12 -10.98 -15.99
C LEU A 328 14.01 -9.74 -16.20
N ASN A 329 14.07 -8.85 -15.21
CA ASN A 329 14.79 -7.57 -15.29
C ASN A 329 14.33 -6.72 -16.49
N LEU A 330 13.01 -6.61 -16.66
CA LEU A 330 12.37 -5.88 -17.75
C LEU A 330 11.80 -4.55 -17.26
N PRO A 331 11.84 -3.49 -18.09
CA PRO A 331 11.05 -2.29 -17.86
C PRO A 331 9.56 -2.61 -17.68
N TRP A 332 8.87 -1.84 -16.85
CA TRP A 332 7.47 -2.11 -16.48
C TRP A 332 6.55 -2.30 -17.69
N GLU A 333 6.66 -1.43 -18.69
CA GLU A 333 5.85 -1.52 -19.91
C GLU A 333 6.09 -2.81 -20.68
N GLN A 334 7.36 -3.19 -20.87
CA GLN A 334 7.73 -4.44 -21.55
C GLN A 334 7.23 -5.65 -20.75
N ALA A 335 7.37 -5.65 -19.43
CA ALA A 335 6.84 -6.69 -18.56
C ALA A 335 5.31 -6.79 -18.67
N SER A 336 4.60 -5.66 -18.76
CA SER A 336 3.14 -5.61 -18.93
C SER A 336 2.70 -6.23 -20.25
N HIS A 337 3.43 -5.96 -21.34
CA HIS A 337 3.19 -6.58 -22.64
C HIS A 337 3.40 -8.10 -22.60
N VAL A 338 4.54 -8.56 -22.08
CA VAL A 338 4.85 -9.99 -21.93
C VAL A 338 3.77 -10.72 -21.12
N VAL A 339 3.31 -10.14 -20.00
CA VAL A 339 2.25 -10.72 -19.18
C VAL A 339 0.92 -10.78 -19.93
N SER A 340 0.55 -9.71 -20.63
CA SER A 340 -0.70 -9.67 -21.40
C SER A 340 -0.72 -10.75 -22.49
N GLU A 341 0.38 -10.90 -23.22
CA GLU A 341 0.54 -11.94 -24.24
C GLU A 341 0.51 -13.35 -23.63
N ALA A 342 1.26 -13.56 -22.53
CA ALA A 342 1.33 -14.85 -21.86
C ALA A 342 -0.02 -15.30 -21.31
N VAL A 343 -0.79 -14.38 -20.71
CA VAL A 343 -2.14 -14.65 -20.20
C VAL A 343 -3.11 -14.93 -21.35
N ALA A 344 -3.03 -14.16 -22.45
CA ALA A 344 -3.88 -14.37 -23.62
C ALA A 344 -3.61 -15.74 -24.29
N GLN A 345 -2.35 -16.14 -24.43
CA GLN A 345 -1.97 -17.46 -24.95
C GLN A 345 -2.44 -18.59 -24.04
N ALA A 346 -2.31 -18.43 -22.72
CA ALA A 346 -2.76 -19.40 -21.74
C ALA A 346 -4.29 -19.62 -21.79
N VAL A 347 -5.06 -18.56 -22.01
CA VAL A 347 -6.53 -18.64 -22.15
C VAL A 347 -6.92 -19.26 -23.49
N ASN A 348 -6.22 -18.94 -24.58
CA ASN A 348 -6.57 -19.37 -25.94
C ASN A 348 -5.90 -20.68 -26.39
N GLN A 349 -5.04 -21.29 -25.57
CA GLN A 349 -4.28 -22.51 -25.87
C GLN A 349 -3.46 -22.44 -27.18
N THR A 350 -2.99 -21.25 -27.56
CA THR A 350 -2.27 -21.05 -28.81
C THR A 350 -0.77 -21.30 -28.61
N PRO A 351 -0.11 -22.13 -29.45
CA PRO A 351 1.35 -22.33 -29.35
C PRO A 351 2.10 -21.03 -29.67
N GLY A 352 2.92 -20.54 -28.74
CA GLY A 352 3.77 -19.37 -28.94
C GLY A 352 4.96 -19.66 -29.84
N ALA A 353 5.28 -18.75 -30.77
CA ALA A 353 6.46 -18.83 -31.62
C ALA A 353 7.75 -18.60 -30.80
N SER A 354 8.72 -19.49 -30.96
CA SER A 354 9.95 -19.54 -30.16
C SER A 354 10.98 -18.50 -30.59
N SER A 355 11.35 -17.60 -29.68
CA SER A 355 12.53 -16.72 -29.79
C SER A 355 13.43 -16.92 -28.56
N GLY A 356 14.75 -16.76 -28.70
CA GLY A 356 15.75 -17.01 -27.64
C GLY A 356 15.53 -16.26 -26.31
N ILE A 357 14.62 -15.28 -26.30
CA ILE A 357 14.10 -14.61 -25.10
C ILE A 357 13.42 -15.61 -24.13
N ILE A 358 12.81 -16.69 -24.65
CA ILE A 358 12.10 -17.70 -23.87
C ILE A 358 13.04 -18.50 -22.96
N GLU A 359 14.25 -18.83 -23.41
CA GLU A 359 15.16 -19.69 -22.62
C GLU A 359 15.74 -18.94 -21.40
N VAL A 360 16.14 -17.67 -21.60
CA VAL A 360 16.61 -16.82 -20.49
C VAL A 360 15.50 -16.57 -19.49
N ALA A 361 14.29 -16.27 -19.99
CA ALA A 361 13.12 -16.08 -19.15
C ALA A 361 12.76 -17.35 -18.36
N SER A 362 12.77 -18.51 -19.02
CA SER A 362 12.50 -19.80 -18.38
C SER A 362 13.46 -20.10 -17.23
N ARG A 363 14.77 -19.86 -17.42
CA ARG A 363 15.77 -20.04 -16.37
C ARG A 363 15.54 -19.11 -15.17
N GLN A 364 15.27 -17.82 -15.42
CA GLN A 364 15.03 -16.85 -14.35
C GLN A 364 13.74 -17.17 -13.57
N LEU A 365 12.66 -17.52 -14.26
CA LEU A 365 11.40 -17.92 -13.64
C LEU A 365 11.54 -19.22 -12.86
N SER A 366 12.31 -20.19 -13.38
CA SER A 366 12.62 -21.45 -12.71
C SER A 366 13.38 -21.23 -11.39
N ASN A 367 14.34 -20.30 -11.38
CA ASN A 367 15.04 -19.92 -10.15
C ASN A 367 14.10 -19.27 -9.12
N GLU A 368 13.12 -18.49 -9.57
CA GLU A 368 12.14 -17.86 -8.69
C GLU A 368 11.22 -18.90 -8.01
N LEU A 369 11.01 -20.08 -8.60
CA LEU A 369 10.28 -21.18 -7.94
C LEU A 369 10.92 -21.64 -6.62
N ALA A 370 12.22 -21.40 -6.43
CA ALA A 370 12.93 -21.69 -5.18
C ALA A 370 12.87 -20.53 -4.16
N ASN A 371 12.25 -19.39 -4.49
CA ASN A 371 12.15 -18.25 -3.60
C ASN A 371 11.18 -18.52 -2.45
N ALA A 372 11.69 -18.91 -1.28
CA ALA A 372 10.89 -19.19 -0.10
C ALA A 372 10.11 -17.97 0.45
N ARG A 373 10.50 -16.74 0.10
CA ARG A 373 10.00 -15.50 0.73
C ARG A 373 8.75 -14.93 0.09
N ASP A 374 8.30 -15.42 -1.07
CA ASP A 374 7.12 -14.87 -1.76
C ASP A 374 6.34 -15.99 -2.44
N ALA A 375 5.30 -16.49 -1.77
CA ALA A 375 4.51 -17.60 -2.29
C ALA A 375 3.78 -17.23 -3.60
N ALA A 376 3.28 -16.00 -3.70
CA ALA A 376 2.56 -15.52 -4.88
C ALA A 376 3.50 -15.26 -6.07
N ALA A 377 4.76 -14.87 -5.83
CA ALA A 377 5.76 -14.79 -6.90
C ALA A 377 6.06 -16.17 -7.49
N ARG A 378 6.17 -17.22 -6.66
CA ARG A 378 6.32 -18.59 -7.17
C ARG A 378 5.14 -19.02 -8.02
N TRP A 379 3.91 -18.71 -7.60
CA TRP A 379 2.71 -18.93 -8.40
C TRP A 379 2.75 -18.20 -9.75
N CYS A 380 3.12 -16.91 -9.73
CA CYS A 380 3.27 -16.09 -10.93
C CYS A 380 4.31 -16.68 -11.90
N SER A 381 5.45 -17.15 -11.37
CA SER A 381 6.47 -17.82 -12.19
C SER A 381 5.95 -19.11 -12.81
N ALA A 382 5.15 -19.91 -12.09
CA ALA A 382 4.48 -21.07 -12.67
C ALA A 382 3.49 -20.69 -13.79
N VAL A 383 2.71 -19.62 -13.61
CA VAL A 383 1.80 -19.10 -14.65
C VAL A 383 2.58 -18.73 -15.92
N LEU A 384 3.70 -18.03 -15.79
CA LEU A 384 4.52 -17.62 -16.92
C LEU A 384 5.26 -18.79 -17.58
N LEU A 385 5.70 -19.77 -16.79
CA LEU A 385 6.32 -21.01 -17.27
C LEU A 385 5.35 -21.95 -18.00
N ALA A 386 4.02 -21.79 -17.84
CA ALA A 386 3.03 -22.60 -18.55
C ALA A 386 3.20 -22.55 -20.08
N ASN A 387 3.72 -21.43 -20.60
CA ASN A 387 3.99 -21.26 -22.03
C ASN A 387 5.33 -21.89 -22.48
N CYS A 388 6.13 -22.40 -21.54
CA CYS A 388 7.46 -22.98 -21.76
C CYS A 388 7.47 -24.52 -21.62
N HIS A 389 6.36 -25.20 -21.93
CA HIS A 389 6.13 -26.63 -21.64
C HIS A 389 7.18 -27.61 -22.21
N ASN A 390 7.91 -27.24 -23.26
CA ASN A 390 8.97 -28.07 -23.87
C ASN A 390 10.35 -27.89 -23.24
N ASP A 391 10.51 -26.99 -22.26
CA ASP A 391 11.78 -26.75 -21.58
C ASP A 391 12.01 -27.80 -20.48
N SER A 392 12.99 -28.68 -20.70
CA SER A 392 13.38 -29.73 -19.76
C SER A 392 13.95 -29.17 -18.44
N GLY A 393 14.59 -28.00 -18.49
CA GLY A 393 15.09 -27.29 -17.32
C GLY A 393 13.95 -26.78 -16.45
N ALA A 394 12.94 -26.14 -17.05
CA ALA A 394 11.75 -25.69 -16.34
C ALA A 394 10.99 -26.86 -15.69
N ARG A 395 10.84 -27.98 -16.41
CA ARG A 395 10.20 -29.19 -15.88
C ARG A 395 10.96 -29.75 -14.67
N SER A 396 12.28 -29.79 -14.73
CA SER A 396 13.13 -30.23 -13.61
C SER A 396 12.99 -29.32 -12.38
N ALA A 397 12.99 -28.00 -12.60
CA ALA A 397 12.81 -27.01 -11.55
C ALA A 397 11.43 -27.13 -10.86
N LEU A 398 10.35 -27.33 -11.63
CA LEU A 398 9.02 -27.57 -11.08
C LEU A 398 8.95 -28.85 -10.24
N MET A 399 9.56 -29.94 -10.71
CA MET A 399 9.61 -31.19 -9.94
C MET A 399 10.37 -31.03 -8.62
N SER A 400 11.45 -30.26 -8.62
CA SER A 400 12.18 -29.90 -7.39
C SER A 400 11.33 -29.03 -6.46
N ALA A 401 10.65 -28.02 -7.01
CA ALA A 401 9.79 -27.11 -6.24
C ALA A 401 8.64 -27.84 -5.55
N VAL A 402 8.02 -28.84 -6.21
CA VAL A 402 6.96 -29.68 -5.62
C VAL A 402 7.40 -30.36 -4.32
N GLN A 403 8.68 -30.74 -4.20
CA GLN A 403 9.19 -31.45 -3.01
C GLN A 403 9.31 -30.54 -1.78
N GLN A 404 9.44 -29.23 -1.99
CA GLN A 404 9.73 -28.25 -0.93
C GLN A 404 8.55 -27.29 -0.65
N GLU A 405 7.49 -27.36 -1.46
CA GLU A 405 6.40 -26.41 -1.42
C GLU A 405 5.37 -26.74 -0.33
N ALA A 406 5.09 -25.77 0.52
CA ALA A 406 4.07 -25.86 1.57
C ALA A 406 2.73 -25.23 1.14
N CYS A 407 2.74 -24.31 0.18
CA CYS A 407 1.55 -23.64 -0.33
C CYS A 407 0.75 -24.57 -1.27
N ARG A 408 -0.51 -24.83 -0.94
CA ARG A 408 -1.37 -25.76 -1.70
C ARG A 408 -1.69 -25.21 -3.08
N GLU A 409 -1.91 -23.90 -3.19
CA GLU A 409 -2.17 -23.29 -4.50
C GLU A 409 -0.95 -23.35 -5.43
N ASN A 410 0.27 -23.24 -4.88
CA ASN A 410 1.48 -23.47 -5.65
C ASN A 410 1.61 -24.93 -6.10
N LEU A 411 1.36 -25.90 -5.22
CA LEU A 411 1.35 -27.31 -5.60
C LEU A 411 0.37 -27.59 -6.75
N ARG A 412 -0.84 -27.01 -6.70
CA ARG A 412 -1.81 -27.10 -7.80
C ARG A 412 -1.29 -26.47 -9.08
N ALA A 413 -0.69 -25.28 -8.99
CA ALA A 413 -0.13 -24.59 -10.14
C ALA A 413 1.01 -25.40 -10.79
N TYR A 414 1.94 -25.94 -10.00
CA TYR A 414 3.04 -26.74 -10.52
C TYR A 414 2.52 -28.02 -11.19
N ALA A 415 1.56 -28.71 -10.57
CA ALA A 415 0.94 -29.89 -11.15
C ALA A 415 0.27 -29.59 -12.50
N ALA A 416 -0.44 -28.46 -12.61
CA ALA A 416 -1.06 -28.04 -13.87
C ALA A 416 -0.02 -27.80 -14.98
N VAL A 417 1.06 -27.06 -14.67
CA VAL A 417 2.12 -26.80 -15.66
C VAL A 417 2.78 -28.11 -16.09
N LEU A 418 3.07 -29.01 -15.15
CA LEU A 418 3.65 -30.32 -15.43
C LEU A 418 2.73 -31.23 -16.27
N ALA A 419 1.43 -31.00 -16.21
CA ALA A 419 0.40 -31.65 -17.03
C ALA A 419 0.14 -30.93 -18.38
N GLY A 420 0.88 -29.87 -18.69
CA GLY A 420 0.71 -29.10 -19.94
C GLY A 420 -0.51 -28.18 -19.94
N THR A 421 -0.99 -27.76 -18.76
CA THR A 421 -2.13 -26.86 -18.59
C THR A 421 -1.72 -25.59 -17.84
N THR A 422 -2.48 -24.51 -18.02
CA THR A 422 -2.21 -23.25 -17.30
C THR A 422 -2.78 -23.26 -15.87
N PRO A 423 -2.05 -22.76 -14.86
CA PRO A 423 -2.59 -22.56 -13.52
C PRO A 423 -3.84 -21.67 -13.46
N LEU A 424 -4.05 -20.83 -14.49
CA LEU A 424 -5.23 -19.96 -14.60
C LEU A 424 -6.52 -20.73 -14.91
N ALA A 425 -6.42 -21.97 -15.40
CA ALA A 425 -7.57 -22.81 -15.76
C ALA A 425 -8.06 -23.70 -14.60
N ILE A 426 -7.39 -23.69 -13.45
CA ILE A 426 -7.74 -24.54 -12.30
C ILE A 426 -8.79 -23.83 -11.43
N GLY A 427 -9.97 -24.47 -11.29
CA GLY A 427 -11.07 -24.04 -10.42
C GLY A 427 -10.76 -24.13 -8.93
#